data_AF-A0A2U3A794-F1
#
_entry.id   AF-A0A2U3A794-F1
#
_cell.length_a   1.000
_cell.length_b   1.000
_cell.length_c   1.000
_cell.angle_alpha   90.00
_cell.angle_beta   90.00
_cell.angle_gamma   90.00
#
_symmetry.space_group_name_H-M   'P 1'
#
loop_
_entity.id
_entity.type
_entity.pdbx_description
1 polymer ?
#
loop_
_entity_poly.entity_id
_entity_poly.type
_entity_poly.pdbx_seq_one_letter_code
_entity_poly.pdbx_strand_id
1 'polypeptide(L)'
;MSGDIARSDTAPFRYAFHHEVPDEFVRLPEPTASEGWQQAMAQMMPEADEEQLAAASTGLRRQLPLLSAGENVVLTAMCIGTEEVDGGERLSMGLLAVTVRSSGHRPATRLFIAEGIYQATARKFFAGVAQDRLEELSFPLGEGLQGPQDMLLAAKLPAGPAVMSTSLRTLHLPPIEAGLAMPPLPMAALQMIVPAPHSYCVYVTISTPSVFLLDSYSARLAHIGRTLRFDDLPAPGGVPHQP
;
A
#
# COMPACT_ATOMS: atom_id res chain seq x y z
N MET A 1 -10.22 10.08 9.81
CA MET A 1 -9.28 11.04 10.49
C MET A 1 -8.36 11.72 9.46
N SER A 2 -8.24 13.05 9.45
CA SER A 2 -7.31 13.78 8.55
C SER A 2 -5.86 13.37 8.85
N GLY A 3 -5.12 12.90 7.85
CA GLY A 3 -3.71 12.56 8.03
C GLY A 3 -2.84 13.81 8.13
N ASP A 4 -2.01 13.91 9.17
CA ASP A 4 -0.97 14.93 9.25
C ASP A 4 -0.06 14.91 8.01
N ILE A 5 0.45 16.09 7.64
CA ILE A 5 1.43 16.23 6.55
C ILE A 5 2.62 15.34 6.87
N ALA A 6 2.84 14.33 6.03
CA ALA A 6 3.99 13.47 6.17
C ALA A 6 5.25 14.26 5.78
N ARG A 7 6.07 14.59 6.78
CA ARG A 7 7.35 15.27 6.63
C ARG A 7 8.44 14.34 7.13
N SER A 8 9.61 14.44 6.53
CA SER A 8 10.79 13.76 7.06
C SER A 8 11.94 14.71 7.26
N ASP A 9 12.43 14.71 8.50
CA ASP A 9 13.71 15.29 8.89
C ASP A 9 14.86 14.25 8.81
N THR A 10 14.54 12.98 8.53
CA THR A 10 15.48 11.83 8.60
C THR A 10 15.65 11.05 7.29
N ALA A 11 14.74 11.22 6.32
CA ALA A 11 14.81 10.57 5.02
C ALA A 11 15.94 11.21 4.19
N PRO A 12 16.57 10.45 3.28
CA PRO A 12 17.64 10.97 2.42
C PRO A 12 17.19 12.07 1.44
N PHE A 13 15.90 12.42 1.41
CA PHE A 13 15.30 13.48 0.61
C PHE A 13 14.06 14.04 1.31
N ARG A 14 13.68 15.29 0.98
CA ARG A 14 12.50 15.94 1.53
C ARG A 14 11.24 15.55 0.76
N TYR A 15 10.15 15.32 1.48
CA TYR A 15 8.81 15.11 0.92
C TYR A 15 7.76 15.80 1.80
N ALA A 16 6.64 16.17 1.17
CA ALA A 16 5.48 16.75 1.83
C ALA A 16 4.24 16.43 1.01
N PHE A 17 3.32 15.69 1.62
CA PHE A 17 2.03 15.35 1.03
C PHE A 17 1.01 15.07 2.13
N HIS A 18 -0.25 15.21 1.76
CA HIS A 18 -1.41 14.87 2.56
C HIS A 18 -2.16 13.71 1.90
N HIS A 19 -2.75 12.85 2.71
CA HIS A 19 -3.69 11.83 2.28
C HIS A 19 -4.64 11.48 3.44
N GLU A 20 -5.82 10.98 3.09
CA GLU A 20 -6.76 10.43 4.07
C GLU A 20 -6.82 8.92 3.90
N VAL A 21 -6.77 8.23 5.03
CA VAL A 21 -6.93 6.79 5.13
C VAL A 21 -8.39 6.53 5.51
N PRO A 22 -9.10 5.61 4.82
CA PRO A 22 -10.47 5.26 5.18
C PRO A 22 -10.58 4.83 6.66
N ASP A 23 -11.69 5.17 7.32
CA ASP A 23 -11.84 4.99 8.77
C ASP A 23 -11.83 3.51 9.20
N GLU A 24 -12.07 2.57 8.27
CA GLU A 24 -11.93 1.13 8.55
C GLU A 24 -10.48 0.66 8.73
N PHE A 25 -9.50 1.46 8.32
CA PHE A 25 -8.08 1.14 8.52
C PHE A 25 -7.60 1.71 9.84
N VAL A 26 -7.19 0.82 10.73
CA VAL A 26 -6.55 1.16 11.99
C VAL A 26 -5.07 1.42 11.76
N ARG A 27 -4.58 2.60 12.13
CA ARG A 27 -3.14 2.92 12.03
C ARG A 27 -2.34 2.00 12.95
N LEU A 28 -1.29 1.40 12.40
CA LEU A 28 -0.38 0.55 13.16
C LEU A 28 0.82 1.38 13.63
N PRO A 29 1.23 1.26 14.90
CA PRO A 29 2.47 1.87 15.36
C PRO A 29 3.69 1.24 14.68
N GLU A 30 4.84 1.89 14.81
CA GLU A 30 6.11 1.30 14.36
C GLU A 30 6.34 -0.07 15.03
N PRO A 31 6.90 -1.07 14.33
CA PRO A 31 7.09 -2.41 14.89
C PRO A 31 7.90 -2.43 16.19
N THR A 32 8.85 -1.50 16.32
CA THR A 32 9.73 -1.33 17.49
C THR A 32 9.09 -0.53 18.62
N ALA A 33 7.97 0.14 18.38
CA ALA A 33 7.29 0.93 19.41
C ALA A 33 6.72 0.03 20.52
N SER A 34 6.87 0.46 21.77
CA SER A 34 6.29 -0.22 22.95
C SER A 34 4.83 0.19 23.21
N GLU A 35 4.41 1.34 22.70
CA GLU A 35 3.09 1.93 22.97
C GLU A 35 2.17 1.87 21.74
N GLY A 36 0.85 2.00 21.96
CA GLY A 36 -0.17 2.08 20.91
C GLY A 36 -0.60 0.75 20.28
N TRP A 37 0.21 -0.30 20.37
CA TRP A 37 -0.08 -1.59 19.74
C TRP A 37 -1.33 -2.29 20.30
N GLN A 38 -1.50 -2.30 21.62
CA GLN A 38 -2.67 -2.91 22.25
C GLN A 38 -3.96 -2.16 21.86
N GLN A 39 -3.92 -0.83 21.79
CA GLN A 39 -5.04 -0.01 21.35
C GLN A 39 -5.39 -0.29 19.89
N ALA A 40 -4.39 -0.39 19.00
CA ALA A 40 -4.59 -0.74 17.60
C ALA A 40 -5.20 -2.14 17.45
N MET A 41 -4.75 -3.13 18.24
CA MET A 41 -5.33 -4.48 18.19
C MET A 41 -6.78 -4.48 18.67
N ALA A 42 -7.08 -3.77 19.77
CA ALA A 42 -8.44 -3.68 20.31
C ALA A 42 -9.42 -2.99 19.35
N GLN A 43 -8.95 -2.03 18.54
CA GLN A 43 -9.77 -1.42 17.48
C GLN A 43 -10.01 -2.38 16.30
N MET A 44 -9.02 -3.19 15.92
CA MET A 44 -9.17 -4.15 14.82
C MET A 44 -9.96 -5.41 15.22
N MET A 45 -9.88 -5.82 16.48
CA MET A 45 -10.50 -7.04 17.00
C MET A 45 -11.24 -6.73 18.30
N PRO A 46 -12.38 -6.01 18.24
CA PRO A 46 -13.09 -5.55 19.44
C PRO A 46 -13.66 -6.68 20.29
N GLU A 47 -13.82 -7.87 19.72
CA GLU A 47 -14.35 -9.07 20.39
C GLU A 47 -13.25 -10.00 20.94
N ALA A 48 -11.97 -9.70 20.69
CA ALA A 48 -10.87 -10.54 21.13
C ALA A 48 -10.52 -10.30 22.62
N ASP A 49 -10.14 -11.36 23.32
CA ASP A 49 -9.66 -11.27 24.70
C ASP A 49 -8.22 -10.74 24.80
N GLU A 50 -7.75 -10.43 26.01
CA GLU A 50 -6.42 -9.85 26.24
C GLU A 50 -5.27 -10.75 25.73
N GLU A 51 -5.43 -12.08 25.82
CA GLU A 51 -4.41 -13.03 25.38
C GLU A 51 -4.31 -13.06 23.85
N GLN A 52 -5.46 -13.07 23.17
CA GLN A 52 -5.57 -12.99 21.72
C GLN A 52 -4.99 -11.67 21.18
N LEU A 53 -5.31 -10.54 21.81
CA LEU A 53 -4.77 -9.23 21.45
C LEU A 53 -3.23 -9.18 21.62
N ALA A 54 -2.69 -9.76 22.69
CA ALA A 54 -1.26 -9.81 22.94
C ALA A 54 -0.51 -10.70 21.93
N ALA A 55 -1.09 -11.86 21.59
CA ALA A 55 -0.56 -12.76 20.58
C ALA A 55 -0.56 -12.12 19.18
N ALA A 56 -1.68 -11.51 18.78
CA ALA A 56 -1.80 -10.81 17.50
C ALA A 56 -0.84 -9.63 17.38
N SER A 57 -0.72 -8.82 18.44
CA SER A 57 0.24 -7.72 18.53
C SER A 57 1.68 -8.22 18.31
N THR A 58 2.07 -9.29 19.02
CA THR A 58 3.42 -9.86 18.91
C THR A 58 3.69 -10.42 17.51
N GLY A 59 2.72 -11.16 16.94
CA GLY A 59 2.83 -11.74 15.60
C GLY A 59 2.97 -10.67 14.51
N LEU A 60 2.08 -9.68 14.52
CA LEU A 60 2.06 -8.63 13.50
C LEU A 60 3.31 -7.74 13.58
N ARG A 61 3.77 -7.39 14.79
CA ARG A 61 5.03 -6.64 14.99
C ARG A 61 6.24 -7.36 14.39
N ARG A 62 6.29 -8.69 14.48
CA ARG A 62 7.38 -9.49 13.89
C ARG A 62 7.29 -9.55 12.37
N GLN A 63 6.08 -9.61 11.82
CA GLN A 63 5.86 -9.76 10.38
C GLN A 63 5.93 -8.45 9.59
N LEU A 64 5.51 -7.33 10.17
CA LEU A 64 5.47 -6.03 9.47
C LEU A 64 6.80 -5.65 8.79
N PRO A 65 7.98 -5.77 9.43
CA PRO A 65 9.26 -5.46 8.78
C PRO A 65 9.54 -6.29 7.53
N LEU A 66 9.02 -7.53 7.46
CA LEU A 66 9.19 -8.41 6.30
C LEU A 66 8.34 -7.96 5.12
N LEU A 67 7.22 -7.27 5.38
CA LEU A 67 6.29 -6.76 4.38
C LEU A 67 6.67 -5.37 3.86
N SER A 68 7.54 -4.66 4.59
CA SER A 68 7.94 -3.27 4.28
C SER A 68 9.45 -3.09 4.02
N ALA A 69 10.24 -4.17 4.04
CA ALA A 69 11.70 -4.11 3.92
C ALA A 69 12.17 -3.36 2.65
N GLY A 70 12.91 -2.26 2.86
CA GLY A 70 13.59 -1.51 1.80
C GLY A 70 12.84 -0.28 1.27
N GLU A 71 11.74 0.13 1.91
CA GLU A 71 11.00 1.35 1.55
C GLU A 71 11.00 2.37 2.70
N ASN A 72 11.02 3.67 2.37
CA ASN A 72 10.77 4.71 3.37
C ASN A 72 9.26 4.70 3.67
N VAL A 73 8.87 3.92 4.67
CA VAL A 73 7.49 3.81 5.12
C VAL A 73 7.10 5.09 5.84
N VAL A 74 6.00 5.69 5.40
CA VAL A 74 5.40 6.89 5.99
C VAL A 74 4.28 6.51 6.94
N LEU A 75 3.50 5.49 6.56
CA LEU A 75 2.36 5.03 7.33
C LEU A 75 2.12 3.56 7.04
N THR A 76 1.80 2.82 8.11
CA THR A 76 1.22 1.49 8.04
C THR A 76 -0.15 1.52 8.71
N ALA A 77 -1.16 0.94 8.08
CA ALA A 77 -2.48 0.75 8.67
C ALA A 77 -3.06 -0.59 8.23
N MET A 78 -4.01 -1.12 8.98
CA MET A 78 -4.61 -2.42 8.69
C MET A 78 -6.10 -2.42 8.99
N CYS A 79 -6.87 -3.09 8.13
CA CYS A 79 -8.27 -3.38 8.36
C CYS A 79 -8.46 -4.89 8.47
N ILE A 80 -9.32 -5.32 9.40
CA ILE A 80 -9.74 -6.70 9.60
C ILE A 80 -11.25 -6.69 9.82
N GLY A 81 -11.98 -7.57 9.14
CA GLY A 81 -13.42 -7.71 9.29
C GLY A 81 -13.99 -8.77 8.35
N THR A 82 -15.31 -8.78 8.20
CA THR A 82 -16.00 -9.60 7.20
C THR A 82 -16.65 -8.72 6.15
N GLU A 83 -16.63 -9.17 4.90
CA GLU A 83 -17.30 -8.50 3.78
C GLU A 83 -18.14 -9.53 3.02
N GLU A 84 -19.34 -9.12 2.58
CA GLU A 84 -20.19 -9.94 1.73
C GLU A 84 -19.67 -9.90 0.29
N VAL A 85 -19.34 -11.07 -0.26
CA VAL A 85 -18.88 -11.26 -1.65
C VAL A 85 -19.64 -12.43 -2.25
N ASP A 86 -20.32 -12.19 -3.37
CA ASP A 86 -21.12 -13.20 -4.09
C ASP A 86 -22.12 -13.95 -3.19
N GLY A 87 -22.75 -13.23 -2.26
CA GLY A 87 -23.76 -13.78 -1.34
C GLY A 87 -23.19 -14.62 -0.19
N GLY A 88 -21.88 -14.54 0.08
CA GLY A 88 -21.23 -15.18 1.22
C GLY A 88 -20.31 -14.23 1.98
N GLU A 89 -20.22 -14.39 3.31
CA GLU A 89 -19.28 -13.64 4.12
C GLU A 89 -17.85 -14.15 3.91
N ARG A 90 -16.92 -13.21 3.66
CA ARG A 90 -15.50 -13.48 3.47
C ARG A 90 -14.69 -12.68 4.48
N LEU A 91 -13.64 -13.29 5.01
CA LEU A 91 -12.64 -12.58 5.80
C LEU A 91 -11.96 -11.51 4.93
N SER A 92 -12.09 -10.26 5.34
CA SER A 92 -11.39 -9.12 4.78
C SER A 92 -10.23 -8.75 5.68
N MET A 93 -9.03 -8.82 5.13
CA MET A 93 -7.81 -8.43 5.81
C MET A 93 -6.92 -7.65 4.84
N GLY A 94 -6.67 -6.38 5.12
CA GLY A 94 -5.95 -5.49 4.22
C GLY A 94 -4.88 -4.72 4.97
N LEU A 95 -3.62 -4.89 4.57
CA LEU A 95 -2.50 -4.12 5.06
C LEU A 95 -2.21 -2.97 4.09
N LEU A 96 -2.46 -1.74 4.54
CA LEU A 96 -2.12 -0.51 3.86
C LEU A 96 -0.71 -0.05 4.25
N ALA A 97 0.14 0.19 3.26
CA ALA A 97 1.43 0.85 3.41
C ALA A 97 1.50 2.06 2.47
N VAL A 98 1.88 3.21 3.02
CA VAL A 98 2.22 4.40 2.25
C VAL A 98 3.72 4.59 2.34
N THR A 99 4.40 4.58 1.20
CA THR A 99 5.86 4.75 1.14
C THR A 99 6.26 5.80 0.13
N VAL A 100 7.48 6.31 0.28
CA VAL A 100 8.05 7.32 -0.62
C VAL A 100 9.40 6.89 -1.16
N ARG A 101 9.65 7.20 -2.43
CA ARG A 101 10.95 6.94 -3.07
C ARG A 101 11.40 8.14 -3.89
N SER A 102 12.68 8.49 -3.77
CA SER A 102 13.30 9.49 -4.65
C SER A 102 13.31 8.98 -6.08
N SER A 103 13.02 9.87 -7.01
CA SER A 103 12.96 9.59 -8.44
C SER A 103 13.83 10.55 -9.27
N GLY A 104 14.27 11.67 -8.68
CA GLY A 104 15.14 12.64 -9.35
C GLY A 104 14.49 13.41 -10.50
N HIS A 105 13.18 13.27 -10.71
CA HIS A 105 12.47 13.89 -11.83
C HIS A 105 12.03 15.33 -11.56
N ARG A 106 11.87 16.14 -12.62
CA ARG A 106 11.33 17.50 -12.49
C ARG A 106 9.80 17.50 -12.48
N PRO A 107 9.14 18.49 -11.84
CA PRO A 107 7.67 18.55 -11.83
C PRO A 107 7.02 18.57 -13.22
N ALA A 108 7.68 19.22 -14.20
CA ALA A 108 7.22 19.31 -15.58
C ALA A 108 7.17 17.96 -16.32
N THR A 109 7.88 16.93 -15.82
CA THR A 109 7.97 15.62 -16.47
C THR A 109 7.03 14.58 -15.85
N ARG A 110 6.16 14.94 -14.90
CA ARG A 110 5.29 13.98 -14.18
C ARG A 110 4.50 13.03 -15.08
N LEU A 111 3.96 13.52 -16.20
CA LEU A 111 3.24 12.67 -17.16
C LEU A 111 4.16 11.64 -17.82
N PHE A 112 5.35 12.06 -18.26
CA PHE A 112 6.36 11.15 -18.81
C PHE A 112 6.88 10.16 -17.77
N ILE A 113 6.92 10.56 -16.50
CA ILE A 113 7.30 9.66 -15.40
C ILE A 113 6.20 8.64 -15.14
N ALA A 114 4.92 9.05 -15.10
CA ALA A 114 3.81 8.12 -14.98
C ALA A 114 3.79 7.13 -16.16
N GLU A 115 3.96 7.61 -17.39
CA GLU A 115 4.09 6.75 -18.58
C GLU A 115 5.30 5.82 -18.49
N GLY A 116 6.45 6.32 -18.06
CA GLY A 116 7.66 5.51 -17.87
C GLY A 116 7.47 4.42 -16.81
N ILE A 117 6.80 4.75 -15.69
CA ILE A 117 6.44 3.79 -14.65
C ILE A 117 5.48 2.74 -15.21
N TYR A 118 4.45 3.16 -15.96
CA TYR A 118 3.50 2.27 -16.62
C TYR A 118 4.25 1.31 -17.57
N GLN A 119 5.05 1.83 -18.49
CA GLN A 119 5.80 1.02 -19.45
C GLN A 119 6.79 0.07 -18.78
N ALA A 120 7.54 0.54 -17.77
CA ALA A 120 8.48 -0.30 -17.03
C ALA A 120 7.75 -1.41 -16.25
N THR A 121 6.61 -1.09 -15.64
CA THR A 121 5.79 -2.05 -14.90
C THR A 121 5.18 -3.06 -15.86
N ALA A 122 4.56 -2.63 -16.96
CA ALA A 122 4.04 -3.50 -18.01
C ALA A 122 5.13 -4.46 -18.50
N ARG A 123 6.29 -3.93 -18.89
CA ARG A 123 7.43 -4.76 -19.30
C ARG A 123 7.81 -5.77 -18.23
N LYS A 124 7.93 -5.37 -16.96
CA LYS A 124 8.30 -6.30 -15.88
C LYS A 124 7.26 -7.40 -15.66
N PHE A 125 5.98 -7.06 -15.65
CA PHE A 125 4.90 -8.04 -15.49
C PHE A 125 4.88 -9.05 -16.64
N PHE A 126 5.23 -8.64 -17.86
CA PHE A 126 5.16 -9.48 -19.06
C PHE A 126 6.52 -9.98 -19.58
N ALA A 127 7.65 -9.63 -18.96
CA ALA A 127 8.98 -9.90 -19.48
C ALA A 127 9.41 -11.38 -19.45
N GLY A 128 8.74 -12.22 -18.65
CA GLY A 128 9.26 -13.54 -18.29
C GLY A 128 8.36 -14.72 -18.61
N VAL A 129 7.19 -14.53 -19.22
CA VAL A 129 6.26 -15.62 -19.46
C VAL A 129 6.17 -15.98 -20.93
N ALA A 130 6.63 -17.19 -21.27
CA ALA A 130 6.37 -17.79 -22.56
C ALA A 130 4.85 -18.01 -22.69
N GLN A 131 4.27 -17.60 -23.80
CA GLN A 131 2.82 -17.49 -24.01
C GLN A 131 2.08 -18.83 -23.80
N ASP A 132 2.79 -19.95 -23.89
CA ASP A 132 2.35 -21.33 -23.73
C ASP A 132 2.47 -21.89 -22.30
N ARG A 133 3.04 -21.14 -21.36
CA ARG A 133 3.26 -21.54 -19.95
C ARG A 133 2.59 -20.64 -18.92
N LEU A 134 1.74 -19.72 -19.36
CA LEU A 134 0.79 -19.04 -18.48
C LEU A 134 -0.28 -20.07 -18.07
N GLU A 135 -0.13 -20.70 -16.90
CA GLU A 135 -1.31 -21.18 -16.18
C GLU A 135 -1.91 -19.97 -15.46
N GLU A 136 -2.87 -19.37 -16.16
CA GLU A 136 -3.62 -18.23 -15.69
C GLU A 136 -4.47 -18.66 -14.49
N LEU A 137 -4.39 -17.91 -13.38
CA LEU A 137 -5.52 -17.88 -12.44
C LEU A 137 -6.62 -17.12 -13.16
N SER A 138 -7.37 -17.81 -14.03
CA SER A 138 -8.50 -17.20 -14.73
C SER A 138 -9.65 -17.07 -13.75
N PHE A 139 -9.87 -15.84 -13.29
CA PHE A 139 -11.07 -15.49 -12.56
C PHE A 139 -11.65 -14.19 -13.15
N PRO A 140 -12.87 -14.24 -13.70
CA PRO A 140 -13.50 -13.09 -14.37
C PRO A 140 -13.56 -11.82 -13.51
N LEU A 141 -13.56 -11.96 -12.18
CA LEU A 141 -13.58 -10.84 -11.23
C LEU A 141 -12.22 -10.12 -11.08
N GLY A 142 -11.11 -10.71 -11.50
CA GLY A 142 -9.76 -10.12 -11.34
C GLY A 142 -9.12 -9.57 -12.59
N GLU A 143 -9.66 -9.96 -13.73
CA GLU A 143 -9.13 -9.68 -15.06
C GLU A 143 -9.78 -8.45 -15.70
N GLY A 144 -10.85 -7.90 -15.12
CA GLY A 144 -11.58 -6.79 -15.71
C GLY A 144 -12.06 -7.08 -17.14
N LEU A 145 -12.28 -6.04 -17.95
CA LEU A 145 -12.75 -6.14 -19.33
C LEU A 145 -11.60 -6.38 -20.35
N GLN A 146 -10.34 -6.13 -19.99
CA GLN A 146 -9.17 -6.22 -20.87
C GLN A 146 -8.11 -7.24 -20.42
N GLY A 147 -8.43 -8.12 -19.47
CA GLY A 147 -7.54 -9.19 -19.03
C GLY A 147 -6.35 -8.67 -18.22
N PRO A 148 -5.13 -9.21 -18.40
CA PRO A 148 -3.93 -8.77 -17.69
C PRO A 148 -3.60 -7.27 -17.87
N GLN A 149 -4.16 -6.60 -18.88
CA GLN A 149 -4.00 -5.15 -19.06
C GLN A 149 -4.76 -4.35 -18.00
N ASP A 150 -5.84 -4.88 -17.42
CA ASP A 150 -6.55 -4.24 -16.30
C ASP A 150 -5.80 -4.39 -14.96
N MET A 151 -4.81 -5.28 -14.89
CA MET A 151 -3.88 -5.33 -13.77
C MET A 151 -2.88 -4.15 -13.77
N LEU A 152 -2.86 -3.33 -14.82
CA LEU A 152 -2.05 -2.12 -14.88
C LEU A 152 -2.80 -0.98 -15.57
N LEU A 153 -3.17 0.04 -14.81
CA LEU A 153 -3.99 1.16 -15.28
C LEU A 153 -3.26 2.50 -15.12
N ALA A 154 -3.28 3.32 -16.16
CA ALA A 154 -2.95 4.74 -16.05
C ALA A 154 -4.19 5.50 -15.55
N ALA A 155 -4.04 6.24 -14.45
CA ALA A 155 -5.13 6.97 -13.80
C ALA A 155 -4.83 8.47 -13.74
N LYS A 156 -5.89 9.29 -13.78
CA LYS A 156 -5.83 10.73 -13.52
C LYS A 156 -6.44 11.01 -12.16
N LEU A 157 -5.60 11.39 -11.20
CA LEU A 157 -6.01 11.79 -9.85
C LEU A 157 -6.05 13.32 -9.73
N PRO A 158 -6.70 13.88 -8.68
CA PRO A 158 -6.62 15.31 -8.39
C PRO A 158 -5.17 15.82 -8.25
N ALA A 159 -4.27 14.99 -7.70
CA ALA A 159 -2.86 15.31 -7.51
C ALA A 159 -2.01 15.25 -8.80
N GLY A 160 -2.55 14.70 -9.89
CA GLY A 160 -1.83 14.48 -11.14
C GLY A 160 -1.97 13.06 -11.69
N PRO A 161 -1.16 12.68 -12.68
CA PRO A 161 -1.18 11.33 -13.23
C PRO A 161 -0.68 10.31 -12.18
N ALA A 162 -1.19 9.08 -12.26
CA ALA A 162 -0.79 7.97 -11.43
C ALA A 162 -0.82 6.67 -12.23
N VAL A 163 -0.13 5.64 -11.72
CA VAL A 163 -0.18 4.28 -12.25
C VAL A 163 -0.72 3.38 -11.15
N MET A 164 -1.79 2.64 -11.43
CA MET A 164 -2.29 1.59 -10.57
C MET A 164 -1.86 0.24 -11.10
N SER A 165 -1.44 -0.65 -10.22
CA SER A 165 -1.04 -2.01 -10.55
C SER A 165 -1.60 -2.99 -9.53
N THR A 166 -2.08 -4.13 -10.00
CA THR A 166 -2.49 -5.27 -9.18
C THR A 166 -1.53 -6.42 -9.42
N SER A 167 -0.99 -6.99 -8.34
CA SER A 167 -0.13 -8.17 -8.39
C SER A 167 -0.70 -9.26 -7.52
N LEU A 168 -0.87 -10.46 -8.08
CA LEU A 168 -1.25 -11.66 -7.34
C LEU A 168 0.01 -12.51 -7.17
N ARG A 169 0.35 -12.87 -5.93
CA ARG A 169 1.58 -13.60 -5.59
C ARG A 169 1.34 -14.59 -4.46
N THR A 170 2.19 -15.61 -4.41
CA THR A 170 2.33 -16.45 -3.23
C THR A 170 3.53 -15.97 -2.42
N LEU A 171 3.32 -15.58 -1.16
CA LEU A 171 4.39 -15.23 -0.23
C LEU A 171 4.89 -16.47 0.50
N HIS A 172 6.21 -16.64 0.49
CA HIS A 172 6.92 -17.61 1.31
C HIS A 172 7.55 -16.87 2.49
N LEU A 173 6.89 -16.92 3.65
CA LEU A 173 7.42 -16.31 4.86
C LEU A 173 8.47 -17.22 5.51
N PRO A 174 9.57 -16.66 6.03
CA PRO A 174 10.51 -17.43 6.82
C PRO A 174 9.81 -17.94 8.09
N PRO A 175 10.20 -19.12 8.61
CA PRO A 175 9.64 -19.65 9.85
C PRO A 175 9.92 -18.68 11.01
N ILE A 176 8.87 -18.33 11.76
CA ILE A 176 8.96 -17.41 12.90
C ILE A 176 9.56 -18.13 14.12
N GLU A 177 9.41 -19.45 14.18
CA GLU A 177 10.01 -20.33 15.20
C GLU A 177 10.63 -21.56 14.54
N ALA A 178 11.74 -22.05 15.11
CA ALA A 178 12.46 -23.20 14.59
C ALA A 178 11.57 -24.46 14.64
N GLY A 179 11.21 -24.98 13.46
CA GLY A 179 10.43 -26.22 13.32
C GLY A 179 8.97 -26.03 12.86
N LEU A 180 8.47 -24.79 12.78
CA LEU A 180 7.13 -24.50 12.25
C LEU A 180 7.25 -23.94 10.82
N ALA A 181 6.95 -24.77 9.83
CA ALA A 181 6.84 -24.32 8.44
C ALA A 181 5.58 -23.46 8.28
N MET A 182 5.75 -22.19 7.90
CA MET A 182 4.62 -21.33 7.53
C MET A 182 4.10 -21.75 6.16
N PRO A 183 2.80 -22.04 6.00
CA PRO A 183 2.25 -22.35 4.69
C PRO A 183 2.41 -21.14 3.75
N PRO A 184 2.61 -21.35 2.45
CA PRO A 184 2.62 -20.27 1.47
C PRO A 184 1.31 -19.49 1.52
N LEU A 185 1.39 -18.16 1.56
CA LEU A 185 0.21 -17.30 1.67
C LEU A 185 -0.11 -16.69 0.30
N PRO A 186 -1.27 -17.00 -0.31
CA PRO A 186 -1.72 -16.24 -1.46
C PRO A 186 -1.97 -14.80 -1.03
N MET A 187 -1.52 -13.85 -1.82
CA MET A 187 -1.56 -12.42 -1.53
C MET A 187 -1.82 -11.65 -2.81
N ALA A 188 -2.85 -10.81 -2.78
CA ALA A 188 -3.03 -9.73 -3.73
C ALA A 188 -2.41 -8.45 -3.17
N ALA A 189 -1.68 -7.73 -4.00
CA ALA A 189 -1.14 -6.41 -3.71
C ALA A 189 -1.62 -5.42 -4.78
N LEU A 190 -2.44 -4.47 -4.37
CA LEU A 190 -2.87 -3.34 -5.19
C LEU A 190 -1.99 -2.15 -4.85
N GLN A 191 -1.34 -1.57 -5.84
CA GLN A 191 -0.39 -0.48 -5.66
C GLN A 191 -0.75 0.68 -6.58
N MET A 192 -0.86 1.86 -6.01
CA MET A 192 -0.98 3.12 -6.73
C MET A 192 0.32 3.92 -6.57
N ILE A 193 0.91 4.28 -7.70
CA ILE A 193 2.18 5.01 -7.79
C ILE A 193 1.88 6.41 -8.32
N VAL A 194 2.15 7.43 -7.51
CA VAL A 194 1.86 8.83 -7.83
C VAL A 194 3.16 9.64 -7.90
N PRO A 195 3.58 10.10 -9.09
CA PRO A 195 4.70 11.01 -9.23
C PRO A 195 4.41 12.37 -8.56
N ALA A 196 5.18 12.71 -7.54
CA ALA A 196 5.07 13.97 -6.84
C ALA A 196 5.73 15.12 -7.63
N PRO A 197 5.44 16.39 -7.33
CA PRO A 197 6.10 17.53 -7.97
C PRO A 197 7.62 17.58 -7.70
N HIS A 198 8.09 17.16 -6.52
CA HIS A 198 9.44 17.45 -6.03
C HIS A 198 10.42 16.26 -6.10
N SER A 199 10.55 15.62 -7.26
CA SER A 199 11.55 14.56 -7.48
C SER A 199 11.40 13.30 -6.61
N TYR A 200 10.17 12.96 -6.23
CA TYR A 200 9.85 11.69 -5.56
C TYR A 200 8.53 11.10 -6.08
N CYS A 201 8.26 9.84 -5.76
CA CYS A 201 6.98 9.17 -5.98
C CYS A 201 6.41 8.70 -4.64
N VAL A 202 5.10 8.80 -4.49
CA VAL A 202 4.33 8.18 -3.41
C VAL A 202 3.78 6.85 -3.90
N TYR A 203 3.94 5.81 -3.10
CA TYR A 203 3.40 4.49 -3.33
C TYR A 203 2.36 4.22 -2.25
N VAL A 204 1.12 3.96 -2.65
CA VAL A 204 0.05 3.53 -1.76
C VAL A 204 -0.23 2.07 -2.10
N THR A 205 0.08 1.17 -1.19
CA THR A 205 -0.04 -0.27 -1.41
C THR A 205 -1.01 -0.89 -0.42
N ILE A 206 -2.01 -1.61 -0.90
CA ILE A 206 -2.89 -2.44 -0.09
C ILE A 206 -2.57 -3.89 -0.40
N SER A 207 -2.17 -4.66 0.61
CA SER A 207 -1.88 -6.09 0.51
C SER A 207 -2.92 -6.91 1.27
N THR A 208 -3.51 -7.91 0.65
CA THR A 208 -4.57 -8.74 1.23
C THR A 208 -4.36 -10.21 0.86
N PRO A 209 -4.67 -11.18 1.73
CA PRO A 209 -4.59 -12.59 1.37
C PRO A 209 -5.78 -13.08 0.53
N SER A 210 -6.72 -12.20 0.17
CA SER A 210 -7.93 -12.53 -0.56
C SER A 210 -7.98 -11.90 -1.94
N VAL A 211 -8.11 -12.72 -2.98
CA VAL A 211 -8.32 -12.24 -4.36
C VAL A 211 -9.78 -11.86 -4.65
N PHE A 212 -10.71 -12.20 -3.74
CA PHE A 212 -12.14 -11.93 -3.91
C PHE A 212 -12.53 -10.50 -3.54
N LEU A 213 -11.62 -9.74 -2.92
CA LEU A 213 -11.87 -8.39 -2.41
C LEU A 213 -11.19 -7.30 -3.24
N LEU A 214 -10.72 -7.63 -4.45
CA LEU A 214 -9.97 -6.70 -5.30
C LEU A 214 -10.78 -5.44 -5.64
N ASP A 215 -12.08 -5.56 -5.92
CA ASP A 215 -12.94 -4.41 -6.21
C ASP A 215 -13.09 -3.49 -4.99
N SER A 216 -13.34 -4.09 -3.82
CA SER A 216 -13.46 -3.37 -2.55
C SER A 216 -12.17 -2.63 -2.21
N TYR A 217 -11.01 -3.29 -2.34
CA TYR A 217 -9.71 -2.66 -2.10
C TYR A 217 -9.31 -1.66 -3.19
N SER A 218 -9.75 -1.84 -4.44
CA SER A 218 -9.58 -0.84 -5.50
C SER A 218 -10.35 0.43 -5.20
N ALA A 219 -11.59 0.31 -4.67
CA ALA A 219 -12.39 1.46 -4.26
C ALA A 219 -11.72 2.23 -3.10
N ARG A 220 -11.17 1.52 -2.11
CA ARG A 220 -10.40 2.11 -1.00
C ARG A 220 -9.14 2.82 -1.49
N LEU A 221 -8.41 2.19 -2.41
CA LEU A 221 -7.21 2.79 -3.02
C LEU A 221 -7.56 4.05 -3.83
N ALA A 222 -8.68 4.03 -4.55
CA ALA A 222 -9.20 5.20 -5.26
C ALA A 222 -9.68 6.31 -4.29
N HIS A 223 -10.24 5.96 -3.13
CA HIS A 223 -10.57 6.94 -2.08
C HIS A 223 -9.30 7.67 -1.62
N ILE A 224 -8.25 6.94 -1.26
CA ILE A 224 -6.95 7.53 -0.87
C ILE A 224 -6.38 8.39 -2.00
N GLY A 225 -6.46 7.91 -3.25
CA GLY A 225 -5.97 8.65 -4.41
C GLY A 225 -6.69 9.98 -4.66
N ARG A 226 -7.97 10.09 -4.30
CA ARG A 226 -8.75 11.33 -4.41
C ARG A 226 -8.44 12.34 -3.32
N THR A 227 -7.98 11.88 -2.16
CA THR A 227 -7.62 12.75 -1.03
C THR A 227 -6.15 13.16 -1.05
N LEU A 228 -5.33 12.48 -1.86
CA LEU A 228 -3.92 12.78 -1.99
C LEU A 228 -3.67 14.20 -2.53
N ARG A 229 -2.81 14.96 -1.84
CA ARG A 229 -2.41 16.32 -2.22
C ARG A 229 -0.93 16.52 -1.94
N PHE A 230 -0.26 17.31 -2.78
CA PHE A 230 1.14 17.66 -2.61
C PHE A 230 1.27 19.11 -2.20
N ASP A 231 2.02 19.35 -1.15
CA ASP A 231 2.34 20.69 -0.68
C ASP A 231 3.70 21.14 -1.20
N ASP A 232 3.92 22.45 -1.17
CA ASP A 232 5.24 23.02 -1.40
C ASP A 232 6.19 22.63 -0.26
N LEU A 233 7.40 22.18 -0.62
CA LEU A 233 8.43 21.94 0.38
C LEU A 233 8.90 23.27 0.95
N PRO A 234 9.01 23.43 2.28
CA PRO A 234 9.56 24.65 2.85
C PRO A 234 10.99 24.85 2.35
N ALA A 235 11.29 26.08 1.91
CA ALA A 235 12.60 26.46 1.43
C ALA A 235 13.67 26.11 2.48
N PRO A 236 14.84 25.56 2.08
CA PRO A 236 15.94 25.35 3.02
C PRO A 236 16.43 26.70 3.55
N GLY A 237 16.05 27.05 4.79
CA GLY A 237 16.60 28.20 5.52
C GLY A 237 15.85 29.53 5.39
N GLY A 238 14.52 29.54 5.27
CA GLY A 238 13.74 30.78 5.34
C GLY A 238 13.82 31.43 6.73
N VAL A 239 14.67 32.46 6.87
CA VAL A 239 14.59 33.43 7.98
C VAL A 239 13.17 34.00 8.01
N PRO A 240 12.49 34.08 9.17
CA PRO A 240 11.15 34.65 9.22
C PRO A 240 11.23 36.12 8.83
N HIS A 241 10.65 36.47 7.69
CA HIS A 241 10.24 37.85 7.42
C HIS A 241 9.08 38.14 8.37
N GLN A 242 9.37 38.79 9.48
CA GLN A 242 8.35 39.51 10.24
C GLN A 242 8.03 40.84 9.53
N PRO A 243 6.76 41.27 9.60
CA PRO A 243 6.29 42.53 9.00
C PRO A 243 6.95 43.77 9.63
#